data_AF-A0A228IJT3-F1
#
_entry.id   AF-A0A228IJT3-F1
#
_cell.length_a   1.000
_cell.length_b   1.000
_cell.length_c   1.000
_cell.angle_alpha   90.00
_cell.angle_beta   90.00
_cell.angle_gamma   90.00
#
_symmetry.space_group_name_H-M   'P 1'
#
loop_
_entity.id
_entity.type
_entity.pdbx_description
1 polymer ?
#
loop_
_entity_poly.entity_id
_entity_poly.type
_entity_poly.pdbx_seq_one_letter_code
_entity_poly.pdbx_strand_id
1 'polypeptide(L)'
;MTTITINGYEPDCNCEHCGRPLKLGVVTDAKGTIGADCFVKLIARNTKRYSGNGKPGAERVREYALIVTRGTANRHGLYGAWNTFELAS
;
A
#
# COMPACT_ATOMS: atom_id res chain seq x y z
N MET A 1 -7.10 -16.95 -0.09
CA MET A 1 -7.10 -15.49 -0.33
C MET A 1 -5.68 -15.01 -0.13
N THR A 2 -5.05 -14.47 -1.16
CA THR A 2 -3.66 -13.99 -1.08
C THR A 2 -3.69 -12.54 -0.63
N THR A 3 -2.87 -12.19 0.36
CA THR A 3 -2.78 -10.83 0.87
C THR A 3 -1.49 -10.16 0.44
N ILE A 4 -1.48 -8.83 0.50
CA ILE A 4 -0.30 -7.99 0.30
C ILE A 4 -0.21 -7.02 1.48
N THR A 5 0.97 -6.93 2.09
CA THR A 5 1.23 -6.06 3.23
C THR A 5 2.21 -4.97 2.84
N ILE A 6 1.92 -3.73 3.24
CA ILE A 6 2.83 -2.59 3.11
C ILE A 6 3.85 -2.65 4.24
N ASN A 7 5.13 -2.77 3.88
CA ASN A 7 6.25 -2.86 4.83
C ASN A 7 7.07 -1.56 4.93
N GLY A 8 6.83 -0.60 4.04
CA GLY A 8 7.50 0.70 4.07
C GLY A 8 7.46 1.40 2.72
N TYR A 9 8.36 2.35 2.53
CA TYR A 9 8.59 2.99 1.23
C TYR A 9 10.08 3.02 0.89
N GLU A 10 10.36 3.13 -0.41
CA GLU A 10 11.71 3.27 -0.95
C GLU A 10 11.76 4.50 -1.89
N PRO A 11 12.68 5.46 -1.69
CA PRO A 11 12.84 6.59 -2.58
C PRO A 11 13.59 6.22 -3.87
N ASP A 12 13.37 7.01 -4.94
CA ASP A 12 14.14 6.95 -6.19
C ASP A 12 14.32 5.52 -6.77
N CYS A 13 13.21 4.79 -6.87
CA CYS A 13 13.16 3.40 -7.31
C CYS A 13 12.34 3.23 -8.61
N ASN A 14 12.34 2.02 -9.16
CA ASN A 14 11.49 1.66 -10.29
C ASN A 14 10.34 0.77 -9.80
N CYS A 15 9.13 1.02 -10.30
CA CYS A 15 7.99 0.17 -10.02
C CYS A 15 8.21 -1.23 -10.58
N GLU A 16 8.30 -2.26 -9.73
CA GLU A 16 8.50 -3.64 -10.20
C GLU A 16 7.27 -4.21 -10.96
N HIS A 17 6.10 -3.57 -10.82
CA HIS A 17 4.90 -3.96 -11.55
C HIS A 17 4.83 -3.38 -12.98
N CYS A 18 5.36 -2.18 -13.23
CA CYS A 18 5.20 -1.50 -14.53
C CYS A 18 6.46 -0.83 -15.08
N GLY A 19 7.61 -0.96 -14.41
CA GLY A 19 8.91 -0.42 -14.80
C GLY A 19 9.08 1.09 -14.65
N ARG A 20 8.01 1.85 -14.36
CA ARG A 20 8.06 3.31 -14.29
C ARG A 20 8.95 3.80 -13.15
N PRO A 21 9.74 4.87 -13.36
CA PRO A 21 10.49 5.50 -12.29
C PRO A 21 9.53 6.15 -11.29
N LEU A 22 9.82 5.97 -10.00
CA LEU A 22 9.04 6.45 -8.87
C LEU A 22 9.93 7.27 -7.95
N LYS A 23 9.44 8.45 -7.57
CA LYS A 23 10.05 9.21 -6.47
C LYS A 23 9.91 8.48 -5.14
N LEU A 24 8.81 7.74 -4.97
CA LEU A 24 8.48 6.97 -3.77
C LEU A 24 7.75 5.69 -4.19
N GLY A 25 8.40 4.55 -4.02
CA GLY A 25 7.82 3.22 -4.16
C GLY A 25 7.33 2.68 -2.83
N VAL A 26 6.28 1.88 -2.87
CA VAL A 26 5.67 1.21 -1.71
C VAL A 26 6.28 -0.18 -1.63
N VAL A 27 6.99 -0.46 -0.55
CA VAL A 27 7.62 -1.77 -0.31
C VAL A 27 6.55 -2.72 0.19
N THR A 28 6.43 -3.87 -0.47
CA THR A 28 5.42 -4.88 -0.15
C THR A 28 6.05 -6.25 0.06
N ASP A 29 5.41 -7.08 0.88
CA ASP A 29 5.88 -8.45 1.17
C ASP A 29 5.82 -9.38 -0.06
N ALA A 30 4.81 -9.21 -0.93
CA ALA A 30 4.50 -10.18 -1.99
C ALA A 30 4.82 -9.71 -3.42
N LYS A 31 5.01 -8.41 -3.65
CA LYS A 31 5.17 -7.81 -4.99
C LYS A 31 6.38 -6.89 -5.12
N GLY A 32 7.27 -6.89 -4.12
CA GLY A 32 8.42 -5.99 -4.07
C GLY A 32 8.02 -4.53 -3.90
N THR A 33 8.80 -3.62 -4.50
CA THR A 33 8.62 -2.17 -4.49
C THR A 33 7.78 -1.73 -5.69
N ILE A 34 6.55 -1.28 -5.43
CA ILE A 34 5.60 -0.87 -6.48
C ILE A 34 5.03 0.52 -6.26
N GLY A 35 4.58 1.16 -7.34
CA GLY A 35 3.94 2.46 -7.26
C GLY A 35 2.59 2.38 -6.56
N ALA A 36 2.23 3.40 -5.79
CA ALA A 36 0.95 3.45 -5.07
C ALA A 36 -0.28 3.26 -5.98
N ASP A 37 -0.27 3.81 -7.20
CA ASP A 37 -1.32 3.57 -8.20
C ASP A 37 -1.39 2.11 -8.65
N CYS A 38 -0.24 1.45 -8.83
CA CYS A 38 -0.19 0.03 -9.16
C CYS A 38 -0.70 -0.81 -8.00
N PHE A 39 -0.32 -0.45 -6.76
CA PHE A 39 -0.83 -1.10 -5.56
C PHE A 39 -2.36 -1.06 -5.49
N VAL A 40 -2.98 0.12 -5.69
CA VAL A 40 -4.44 0.28 -5.66
C VAL A 40 -5.14 -0.58 -6.73
N LYS A 41 -4.51 -0.78 -7.90
CA LYS A 41 -5.04 -1.65 -8.95
C LYS A 41 -4.98 -3.12 -8.56
N LEU A 42 -3.94 -3.54 -7.86
CA LEU A 42 -3.71 -4.94 -7.46
C LEU A 42 -4.57 -5.42 -6.29
N ILE A 43 -5.04 -4.53 -5.43
CA ILE A 43 -5.85 -4.93 -4.27
C ILE A 43 -7.33 -5.10 -4.61
N ALA A 44 -7.98 -6.02 -3.89
CA ALA A 44 -9.43 -6.23 -3.95
C ALA A 44 -10.18 -5.04 -3.34
N ARG A 45 -11.45 -4.91 -3.73
CA ARG A 45 -12.35 -3.92 -3.14
C ARG A 45 -12.81 -4.40 -1.76
N ASN A 46 -12.61 -3.57 -0.75
CA ASN A 46 -13.10 -3.75 0.61
C ASN A 46 -13.98 -2.56 1.04
N THR A 47 -15.30 -2.70 0.84
CA THR A 47 -16.30 -1.68 1.19
C THR A 47 -16.56 -1.57 2.68
N LYS A 48 -16.16 -2.57 3.48
CA LYS A 48 -16.26 -2.50 4.95
C LYS A 48 -15.21 -1.54 5.52
N ARG A 49 -14.05 -1.48 4.87
CA ARG A 49 -12.89 -0.71 5.32
C ARG A 49 -12.80 0.68 4.68
N TYR A 50 -13.24 0.82 3.43
CA TYR A 50 -13.20 2.08 2.69
C TYR A 50 -14.59 2.40 2.12
N SER A 51 -15.07 3.63 2.35
CA SER A 51 -16.30 4.12 1.74
C SER A 51 -16.15 4.34 0.23
N GLY A 52 -17.27 4.41 -0.50
CA GLY A 52 -17.27 4.66 -1.95
C GLY A 52 -16.75 3.46 -2.76
N ASN A 53 -15.68 3.66 -3.54
CA ASN A 53 -15.13 2.61 -4.42
C ASN A 53 -14.46 1.44 -3.64
N GLY A 54 -14.50 1.45 -2.31
CA GLY A 54 -14.00 0.35 -1.47
C GLY A 54 -12.50 0.11 -1.59
N LYS A 55 -11.73 1.07 -2.09
CA LYS A 55 -10.27 0.99 -2.16
C LYS A 55 -9.68 2.30 -1.61
N PRO A 56 -8.52 2.25 -0.94
CA PRO A 56 -7.77 3.46 -0.63
C PRO A 56 -7.34 4.16 -1.93
N GLY A 57 -7.26 5.49 -1.90
CA GLY A 57 -6.57 6.24 -2.95
C GLY A 57 -5.06 6.07 -2.86
N ALA A 58 -4.35 6.36 -3.96
CA ALA A 58 -2.89 6.25 -4.02
C ALA A 58 -2.18 7.10 -2.95
N GLU A 59 -2.70 8.29 -2.65
CA GLU A 59 -2.17 9.16 -1.58
C GLU A 59 -2.22 8.48 -0.21
N ARG A 60 -3.32 7.80 0.10
CA ARG A 60 -3.49 7.08 1.37
C ARG A 60 -2.57 5.87 1.48
N VAL A 61 -2.30 5.19 0.36
CA VAL A 61 -1.31 4.10 0.32
C VAL A 61 0.10 4.63 0.60
N ARG A 62 0.47 5.80 0.04
CA ARG A 62 1.76 6.45 0.36
C ARG A 62 1.84 6.85 1.83
N GLU A 63 0.76 7.40 2.38
CA GLU A 63 0.68 7.72 3.81
C GLU A 63 0.90 6.48 4.67
N TYR A 64 0.25 5.36 4.35
CA TYR A 64 0.46 4.09 5.05
C TYR A 64 1.92 3.64 5.00
N ALA A 65 2.55 3.69 3.82
CA ALA A 65 3.96 3.36 3.66
C ALA A 65 4.88 4.23 4.53
N LEU A 66 4.60 5.53 4.62
CA LEU A 66 5.32 6.47 5.48
C LEU A 66 5.09 6.17 6.97
N ILE A 67 3.86 5.85 7.37
CA ILE A 67 3.52 5.51 8.76
C ILE A 67 4.24 4.23 9.19
N VAL A 68 4.26 3.20 8.33
CA VAL A 68 5.00 1.96 8.60
C VAL A 68 6.49 2.27 8.77
N THR A 69 7.07 3.02 7.82
CA THR A 69 8.50 3.36 7.85
C THR A 69 8.90 4.16 9.08
N ARG A 70 8.02 5.06 9.55
CA ARG A 70 8.25 5.88 10.75
C ARG A 70 7.92 5.16 12.05
N GLY A 71 7.27 4.00 12.01
CA GLY A 71 6.78 3.30 13.18
C GLY A 71 5.69 4.07 13.95
N THR A 72 5.00 5.03 13.32
CA THR A 72 4.06 5.94 14.00
C THR A 72 2.60 5.47 13.94
N ALA A 73 2.36 4.18 13.70
CA ALA A 73 1.01 3.61 13.53
C ALA A 73 0.05 3.98 14.68
N ASN A 74 0.50 3.78 15.93
CA ASN A 74 -0.28 4.08 17.13
C ASN A 74 -0.67 5.56 17.22
N ARG A 75 0.23 6.47 16.82
CA ARG A 75 -0.02 7.92 16.81
C ARG A 75 -1.09 8.33 15.79
N HIS A 76 -1.25 7.55 14.73
CA HIS A 76 -2.29 7.74 13.72
C HIS A 76 -3.58 6.95 14.02
N GLY A 77 -3.70 6.35 15.21
CA GLY A 77 -4.88 5.56 15.61
C GLY A 77 -5.08 4.29 14.77
N LEU A 78 -4.01 3.78 14.15
CA LEU A 78 -4.04 2.60 13.31
C LEU A 78 -3.69 1.36 14.14
N TYR A 79 -4.66 0.46 14.29
CA TYR A 79 -4.54 -0.76 15.10
C TYR A 79 -4.81 -2.01 14.25
N GLY A 80 -4.19 -3.13 14.61
CA GLY A 80 -4.34 -4.40 13.89
C GLY A 80 -3.68 -4.42 12.50
N ALA A 81 -4.18 -5.25 11.58
CA ALA A 81 -3.63 -5.47 10.24
C ALA A 81 -4.03 -4.37 9.23
N TRP A 82 -3.87 -3.09 9.59
CA TRP A 82 -4.27 -1.96 8.75
C TRP A 82 -3.35 -1.78 7.53
N ASN A 83 -2.12 -2.27 7.55
CA ASN A 83 -1.22 -2.21 6.40
C ASN A 83 -1.36 -3.43 5.48
N THR A 84 -2.28 -4.36 5.76
CA THR A 84 -2.53 -5.57 4.96
C THR A 84 -3.82 -5.46 4.16
N PHE A 85 -3.78 -5.94 2.93
CA PHE A 85 -4.86 -5.87 1.94
C PHE A 85 -5.01 -7.21 1.23
N GLU A 86 -6.23 -7.53 0.81
CA GLU A 86 -6.48 -8.69 -0.05
C GLU A 86 -6.12 -8.33 -1.49
N LEU A 87 -5.44 -9.22 -2.22
CA LEU A 87 -5.19 -9.06 -3.64
C LEU A 87 -6.49 -9.30 -4.43
N ALA A 88 -6.68 -8.54 -5.51
CA ALA A 88 -7.71 -8.83 -6.50
C ALA A 88 -7.31 -10.10 -7.25
N SER A 89 -8.18 -11.12 -7.17
CA SER A 89 -8.05 -12.37 -7.93
C SER A 89 -8.12 -12.15 -9.42
#